data_AF-A0A6M1ZRN4-F1
#
_entry.id   AF-A0A6M1ZRN4-F1
#
_cell.length_a   1.000
_cell.length_b   1.000
_cell.length_c   1.000
_cell.angle_alpha   90.00
_cell.angle_beta   90.00
_cell.angle_gamma   90.00
#
_symmetry.space_group_name_H-M   'P 1'
#
loop_
_entity.id
_entity.type
_entity.pdbx_description
1 polymer ?
#
loop_
_entity_poly.entity_id
_entity_poly.type
_entity_poly.pdbx_seq_one_letter_code
_entity_poly.pdbx_strand_id
1 'polypeptide(L)' 'MSDTKSLFGTIAPHYDRANTILSFGLHQIWNRALVNQMRGEHILDLCAGTGEIGFGHLKQHPKAQAILLHF' A
#
# COMPACT_ATOMS: atom_id res chain seq x y z
N MET A 1 15.65 -22.59 9.97
CA MET A 1 15.63 -21.23 9.38
C MET A 1 14.36 -20.98 8.55
N SER A 2 13.19 -21.46 9.01
CA SER A 2 11.89 -21.29 8.33
C SER A 2 10.80 -20.72 9.27
N ASP A 3 11.11 -20.58 10.55
CA ASP A 3 10.12 -20.40 11.60
C ASP A 3 9.52 -18.99 11.59
N THR A 4 10.33 -17.99 11.27
CA THR A 4 9.89 -16.58 11.23
C THR A 4 8.85 -16.32 10.14
N LYS A 5 8.99 -16.91 8.94
CA LYS A 5 8.00 -16.73 7.86
C LYS A 5 6.64 -17.35 8.20
N SER A 6 6.65 -18.52 8.82
CA SER A 6 5.43 -19.20 9.26
C SER A 6 4.74 -18.45 10.40
N LEU A 7 5.53 -17.95 11.36
CA LEU A 7 5.02 -17.14 12.47
C LEU A 7 4.42 -15.82 11.96
N PHE A 8 5.13 -15.12 11.06
CA PHE A 8 4.63 -13.90 10.43
C PHE A 8 3.37 -14.16 9.60
N GLY A 9 3.31 -15.24 8.82
CA GLY A 9 2.12 -15.59 8.05
C GLY A 9 0.88 -15.82 8.93
N THR A 10 1.07 -16.27 10.17
CA THR A 10 -0.02 -16.49 11.13
C THR A 10 -0.41 -15.19 11.83
N ILE A 11 0.54 -14.32 12.15
CA ILE A 11 0.32 -13.11 12.95
C ILE A 11 -0.12 -11.92 12.08
N ALA A 12 0.38 -11.81 10.84
CA ALA A 12 0.14 -10.66 9.95
C ALA A 12 -1.34 -10.33 9.73
N PRO A 13 -2.24 -11.30 9.43
CA PRO A 13 -3.66 -10.98 9.21
C PRO A 13 -4.36 -10.42 10.46
N HIS A 14 -3.95 -10.88 11.63
CA HIS A 14 -4.48 -10.40 12.91
C HIS A 14 -3.93 -9.01 13.27
N TYR A 15 -2.65 -8.78 12.98
CA TYR A 15 -2.01 -7.49 13.18
C TYR A 15 -2.56 -6.43 12.24
N ASP A 16 -2.73 -6.70 10.95
CA ASP A 16 -3.26 -5.71 10.00
C ASP A 16 -4.68 -5.27 10.37
N ARG A 17 -5.52 -6.21 10.82
CA ARG A 17 -6.85 -5.92 11.36
C ARG A 17 -6.79 -5.09 12.63
N ALA A 18 -5.96 -5.48 13.59
CA ALA A 18 -5.81 -4.75 14.84
C ALA A 18 -5.28 -3.34 14.58
N ASN A 19 -4.29 -3.19 13.70
CA ASN A 19 -3.70 -1.91 13.34
C ASN A 19 -4.71 -1.03 12.60
N THR A 20 -5.56 -1.59 11.75
CA THR A 20 -6.67 -0.85 11.11
C THR A 20 -7.66 -0.32 12.14
N ILE A 21 -8.05 -1.12 13.13
CA ILE A 21 -9.00 -0.73 14.18
C ILE A 21 -8.36 0.30 15.14
N LEU A 22 -7.16 0.01 15.64
CA LEU A 22 -6.45 0.84 16.62
C LEU A 22 -6.01 2.18 16.01
N SER A 23 -5.59 2.18 14.75
CA SER A 23 -5.29 3.43 14.02
C SER A 23 -6.54 4.13 13.50
N PHE A 24 -7.75 3.61 13.76
CA PHE A 24 -8.99 4.13 13.18
C PHE A 24 -8.92 4.31 11.64
N GLY A 25 -8.19 3.45 10.95
CA GLY A 25 -8.01 3.53 9.50
C GLY A 25 -7.17 4.71 9.01
N LEU A 26 -6.38 5.36 9.89
CA LEU A 26 -5.56 6.54 9.54
C LEU A 26 -4.61 6.28 8.36
N HIS A 27 -4.16 5.04 8.16
CA HIS A 27 -3.33 4.66 7.00
C HIS A 27 -3.98 5.03 5.66
N GLN A 28 -5.31 4.88 5.53
CA GLN A 28 -6.03 5.25 4.31
C GLN A 28 -6.07 6.76 4.09
N ILE A 29 -6.10 7.54 5.17
CA ILE A 29 -6.06 9.00 5.11
C ILE A 29 -4.67 9.46 4.65
N TRP A 30 -3.62 8.85 5.19
CA TRP A 30 -2.24 9.15 4.79
C TRP A 30 -1.96 8.75 3.35
N ASN A 31 -2.38 7.56 2.91
CA ASN A 31 -2.24 7.12 1.52
C ASN A 31 -2.94 8.07 0.55
N ARG A 32 -4.15 8.52 0.88
CA ARG A 32 -4.90 9.49 0.08
C ARG A 32 -4.21 10.87 0.03
N ALA A 33 -3.70 11.33 1.17
CA ALA A 33 -2.96 12.59 1.26
C ALA A 33 -1.65 12.55 0.46
N LEU A 34 -0.96 11.39 0.45
CA LEU A 34 0.23 11.15 -0.36
C LEU A 34 -0.11 11.18 -1.86
N VAL A 35 -1.11 10.40 -2.30
CA VAL A 35 -1.53 10.37 -3.71
C VAL A 35 -1.91 11.77 -4.22
N ASN A 36 -2.62 12.56 -3.41
CA ASN A 36 -3.00 13.94 -3.78
C ASN A 36 -1.79 14.89 -3.95
N GLN A 37 -0.64 14.58 -3.35
CA GLN A 37 0.58 15.39 -3.46
C GLN A 37 1.53 14.88 -4.53
N MET A 38 1.39 13.62 -4.94
CA MET A 38 2.22 13.01 -5.98
C MET A 38 1.95 13.67 -7.33
N ARG A 39 3.02 13.80 -8.11
CA ARG A 39 2.99 14.31 -9.49
C ARG A 39 3.96 13.50 -10.32
N GLY A 40 3.64 13.34 -11.59
CA GLY A 40 4.49 12.62 -12.53
C GLY A 40 3.68 11.68 -13.41
N GLU A 41 4.19 11.49 -14.63
CA GLU A 41 3.61 10.59 -15.62
C GLU A 41 4.14 9.16 -15.48
N HIS A 42 5.22 8.94 -14.72
CA HIS A 42 5.80 7.61 -14.51
C HIS A 42 6.08 7.40 -13.02
N ILE A 43 5.53 6.33 -12.45
CA ILE A 43 5.68 5.98 -11.04
C ILE A 43 6.09 4.52 -10.85
N LEU A 44 6.94 4.30 -9.84
CA LEU A 44 7.38 3.00 -9.39
C LEU A 44 6.89 2.80 -7.95
N ASP A 45 5.92 1.93 -7.76
CA ASP A 45 5.35 1.57 -6.46
C ASP A 45 6.05 0.31 -5.94
N LEU A 46 6.95 0.49 -4.96
CA LEU A 46 7.73 -0.58 -4.36
C LEU A 46 6.99 -1.13 -3.14
N CYS A 47 6.92 -2.46 -3.02
CA CYS A 47 6.14 -3.13 -1.99
C CYS A 47 4.65 -2.75 -2.07
N ALA A 48 4.13 -2.70 -3.30
CA ALA A 48 2.81 -2.14 -3.61
C ALA A 48 1.64 -2.82 -2.87
N GLY A 49 1.82 -4.06 -2.40
CA GLY A 49 0.77 -4.80 -1.70
C GLY A 49 -0.49 -4.91 -2.56
N THR A 50 -1.60 -4.35 -2.09
CA THR A 50 -2.88 -4.27 -2.84
C THR A 50 -2.91 -3.16 -3.91
N GLY A 51 -1.87 -2.33 -4.00
CA GLY A 51 -1.69 -1.30 -5.03
C GLY A 51 -2.42 0.01 -4.75
N GLU A 52 -2.81 0.29 -3.50
CA GLU A 52 -3.64 1.44 -3.15
C GLU A 52 -3.06 2.79 -3.63
N ILE A 53 -1.74 2.96 -3.56
CA ILE A 53 -1.06 4.19 -4.00
C ILE A 53 -0.98 4.24 -5.53
N GLY A 54 -0.39 3.22 -6.18
CA GLY A 54 -0.26 3.19 -7.64
C GLY A 54 -1.59 3.34 -8.37
N PHE A 55 -2.63 2.60 -7.97
CA PHE A 55 -3.97 2.73 -8.55
C PHE A 55 -4.63 4.06 -8.21
N GLY A 56 -4.41 4.57 -6.99
CA GLY A 56 -4.87 5.89 -6.57
C GLY A 56 -4.36 6.99 -7.49
N HIS A 57 -3.07 6.96 -7.83
CA HIS A 57 -2.44 7.94 -8.72
C HIS A 57 -2.98 7.85 -10.15
N LEU A 58 -3.07 6.64 -10.71
CA LEU A 58 -3.62 6.44 -12.07
C LEU A 58 -5.07 6.93 -12.21
N LYS A 59 -5.86 6.85 -11.14
CA LYS A 59 -7.23 7.39 -11.12
C LYS A 59 -7.27 8.91 -11.24
N GLN A 60 -6.28 9.62 -10.69
CA GLN A 60 -6.16 11.08 -10.79
C GLN A 60 -5.45 11.52 -12.08
N HIS A 61 -4.57 10.67 -12.61
CA HIS A 61 -3.75 10.93 -13.80
C HIS A 61 -3.89 9.78 -14.81
N PRO A 62 -4.96 9.72 -15.61
CA PRO A 62 -5.25 8.58 -16.50
C PRO A 62 -4.22 8.33 -17.61
N LYS A 63 -3.36 9.31 -17.89
CA LYS A 63 -2.27 9.23 -18.88
C LYS A 63 -0.94 8.76 -18.29
N ALA A 64 -0.83 8.75 -16.97
CA ALA A 64 0.37 8.28 -16.29
C ALA A 64 0.51 6.76 -16.39
N GLN A 65 1.71 6.27 -16.17
CA GLN A 65 2.10 4.87 -16.13
C GLN A 65 2.63 4.53 -14.74
N ALA A 66 2.14 3.44 -14.15
CA ALA A 66 2.62 2.92 -12.87
C ALA A 66 3.15 1.49 -13.01
N ILE A 67 4.30 1.22 -12.40
CA ILE A 67 4.85 -0.12 -12.23
C ILE A 67 4.69 -0.49 -10.76
N LEU A 68 3.97 -1.57 -10.48
CA LEU A 68 3.73 -2.06 -9.11
C LEU A 68 4.58 -3.31 -8.87
N LEU A 69 5.47 -3.24 -7.88
CA LEU A 69 6.29 -4.36 -7.44
C LEU A 69 5.77 -4.89 -6.10
N HIS A 70 5.37 -6.16 -6.08
CA HIS A 70 5.07 -6.90 -4.85
C HIS A 70 6.05 -8.08 -4.71
N PHE A 71 6.36 -8.45 -3.47
CA PHE A 71 7.16 -9.64 -3.13
C PHE A 71 6.28 -10.79 -2.66
#